data_AF-A0AA92U289-F1
#
_entry.id   AF-A0AA92U289-F1
#
_cell.length_a   1.000
_cell.length_b   1.000
_cell.length_c   1.000
_cell.angle_alpha   90.00
_cell.angle_beta   90.00
_cell.angle_gamma   90.00
#
_symmetry.space_group_name_H-M   'P 1'
#
loop_
_entity.id
_entity.type
_entity.pdbx_description
1 polymer ?
#
loop_
_entity_poly.entity_id
_entity_poly.type
_entity_poly.pdbx_seq_one_letter_code
_entity_poly.pdbx_strand_id
1 'polypeptide(L)'
;MKKYIFILISLIVISLPIKAQSSDVQRLSDAVTQIVGSFMDNPYHHDNTIKIYNLTQTFKKTIDEVYNSAIAYSIYSDDAKIDLDYLRNMKAILDCLDFITANIAGYSRGGMETVKMDTYFNNMISSFGWTREVISSSVPDLIVYEYRKDNFRMVLVQNTRLKKEMSDFNCNRFECYTINPYNKQNYAFTMRYVFGGNYQFAEYGDDSCSYKKITKVTTRRGLE
;
A
#
# COMPACT_ATOMS: atom_id res chain seq x y z
N MET A 1 -16.77 -11.92 20.62
CA MET A 1 -16.06 -12.96 19.83
C MET A 1 -16.69 -13.06 18.45
N LYS A 2 -16.22 -12.27 17.48
CA LYS A 2 -16.54 -12.49 16.06
C LYS A 2 -15.44 -13.40 15.51
N LYS A 3 -15.84 -14.62 15.16
CA LYS A 3 -14.96 -15.72 14.79
C LYS A 3 -14.21 -15.37 13.50
N TYR A 4 -12.91 -15.64 13.51
CA TYR A 4 -12.01 -15.70 12.38
C TYR A 4 -12.60 -16.59 11.27
N ILE A 5 -13.23 -16.00 10.27
CA ILE A 5 -13.58 -16.68 9.02
C ILE A 5 -12.60 -16.14 7.98
N PHE A 6 -11.40 -16.69 7.94
CA PHE A 6 -10.47 -16.45 6.84
C PHE A 6 -9.66 -17.72 6.61
N ILE A 7 -9.38 -18.00 5.34
CA ILE A 7 -8.60 -19.13 4.79
C ILE A 7 -9.47 -20.35 4.44
N LEU A 8 -10.18 -20.27 3.30
CA LEU A 8 -10.52 -21.48 2.53
C LEU A 8 -10.36 -21.30 1.01
N ILE A 9 -10.34 -20.07 0.50
CA ILE A 9 -10.31 -19.81 -0.96
C ILE A 9 -8.88 -19.79 -1.53
N SER A 10 -7.86 -19.56 -0.71
CA SER A 10 -6.45 -19.45 -1.14
C SER A 10 -5.83 -20.77 -1.65
N LEU A 11 -6.43 -21.93 -1.36
CA LEU A 11 -5.93 -23.23 -1.82
C LEU A 11 -6.41 -23.61 -3.24
N ILE A 12 -7.48 -23.00 -3.75
CA ILE A 12 -8.10 -23.39 -5.03
C ILE A 12 -7.36 -22.77 -6.23
N VAL A 13 -6.68 -21.64 -6.06
CA VAL A 13 -6.05 -20.91 -7.19
C VAL A 13 -4.69 -21.51 -7.61
N ILE A 14 -4.05 -22.33 -6.79
CA ILE A 14 -2.68 -22.81 -7.02
C ILE A 14 -2.59 -23.91 -8.12
N SER A 15 -3.71 -24.42 -8.62
CA SER A 15 -3.72 -25.65 -9.45
C SER A 15 -4.29 -25.53 -10.87
N LEU A 16 -4.54 -24.33 -11.41
CA LEU A 16 -5.07 -24.19 -12.76
C LEU A 16 -4.05 -23.65 -13.76
N PRO A 17 -3.93 -24.24 -14.97
CA PRO A 17 -3.28 -23.60 -16.09
C PRO A 17 -4.18 -22.45 -16.58
N ILE A 18 -3.98 -21.25 -16.03
CA ILE A 18 -4.87 -20.11 -16.31
C ILE A 18 -4.51 -19.52 -17.67
N LYS A 19 -5.25 -19.91 -18.71
CA LYS A 19 -5.44 -19.03 -19.87
C LYS A 19 -6.36 -17.89 -19.40
N ALA A 20 -6.09 -16.65 -19.83
CA ALA A 20 -7.00 -15.54 -19.56
C ALA A 20 -8.38 -15.85 -20.18
N GLN A 21 -9.31 -16.26 -19.32
CA GLN A 21 -10.73 -16.32 -19.59
C GLN A 21 -11.39 -15.43 -18.56
N SER A 22 -12.44 -14.69 -18.95
CA SER A 22 -13.08 -13.72 -18.05
C SER A 22 -13.53 -14.34 -16.72
N SER A 23 -13.82 -15.64 -16.68
CA SER A 23 -14.11 -16.36 -15.42
C SER A 23 -12.93 -16.50 -14.46
N ASP A 24 -11.70 -16.67 -14.98
CA ASP A 24 -10.48 -16.74 -14.17
C ASP A 24 -10.05 -15.35 -13.70
N VAL A 25 -10.20 -14.33 -14.56
CA VAL A 25 -9.98 -12.93 -14.18
C VAL A 25 -10.97 -12.50 -13.10
N GLN A 26 -12.23 -12.91 -13.18
CA GLN A 26 -13.22 -12.67 -12.13
C GLN A 26 -12.82 -13.31 -10.80
N ARG A 27 -12.37 -14.58 -10.80
CA ARG A 27 -11.91 -15.25 -9.58
C ARG A 27 -10.71 -14.56 -8.95
N LEU A 28 -9.77 -14.09 -9.77
CA LEU A 28 -8.64 -13.29 -9.28
C LEU A 28 -9.11 -11.96 -8.69
N SER A 29 -10.07 -11.30 -9.34
CA SER A 29 -10.67 -10.06 -8.84
C SER A 29 -11.31 -10.27 -7.47
N ASP A 30 -12.15 -11.31 -7.32
CA ASP A 30 -12.80 -11.64 -6.06
C ASP A 30 -11.78 -11.91 -4.95
N ALA A 31 -10.68 -12.59 -5.27
CA ALA A 31 -9.61 -12.85 -4.33
C ALA A 31 -8.85 -11.56 -3.93
N VAL A 32 -8.54 -10.68 -4.88
CA VAL A 32 -7.93 -9.37 -4.60
C VAL A 32 -8.85 -8.54 -3.70
N THR A 33 -10.16 -8.51 -3.99
CA THR A 33 -11.15 -7.84 -3.15
C THR A 33 -11.15 -8.38 -1.72
N GLN A 34 -11.09 -9.70 -1.54
CA GLN A 34 -11.03 -10.30 -0.21
C GLN A 34 -9.74 -9.96 0.55
N ILE A 35 -8.60 -9.99 -0.13
CA ILE A 35 -7.29 -9.67 0.47
C ILE A 35 -7.27 -8.20 0.91
N VAL A 36 -7.69 -7.28 0.04
CA VAL A 36 -7.78 -5.86 0.34
C VAL A 36 -8.76 -5.60 1.47
N GLY A 37 -9.98 -6.15 1.38
CA GLY A 37 -11.02 -5.98 2.39
C GLY A 37 -10.56 -6.48 3.77
N SER A 38 -9.87 -7.62 3.83
CA SER A 38 -9.35 -8.16 5.09
C SER A 38 -8.36 -7.21 5.78
N PHE A 39 -7.46 -6.56 5.03
CA PHE A 39 -6.59 -5.54 5.60
C PHE A 39 -7.35 -4.28 5.99
N MET A 40 -8.26 -3.80 5.13
CA MET A 40 -9.01 -2.57 5.38
C MET A 40 -9.92 -2.68 6.61
N ASP A 41 -10.52 -3.86 6.85
CA ASP A 41 -11.39 -4.08 8.00
C ASP A 41 -10.61 -4.34 9.29
N ASN A 42 -9.44 -4.99 9.20
CA ASN A 42 -8.69 -5.46 10.37
C ASN A 42 -7.19 -5.08 10.32
N PRO A 43 -6.83 -3.80 10.12
CA PRO A 43 -5.42 -3.40 10.00
C PRO A 43 -4.70 -3.40 11.35
N TYR A 44 -5.44 -3.34 12.47
CA TYR A 44 -4.89 -3.32 13.83
C TYR A 44 -4.25 -4.65 14.24
N HIS A 45 -4.57 -5.75 13.55
CA HIS A 45 -4.03 -7.07 13.88
C HIS A 45 -2.76 -7.37 13.08
N HIS A 46 -1.61 -7.34 13.74
CA HIS A 46 -0.31 -7.50 13.09
C HIS A 46 -0.22 -8.82 12.30
N ASP A 47 -0.61 -9.93 12.91
CA ASP A 47 -0.63 -11.25 12.27
C ASP A 47 -1.52 -11.29 11.02
N ASN A 48 -2.62 -10.54 11.01
CA ASN A 48 -3.46 -10.40 9.82
C ASN A 48 -2.68 -9.67 8.72
N THR A 49 -2.05 -8.55 9.04
CA THR A 49 -1.23 -7.78 8.09
C THR A 49 -0.09 -8.61 7.50
N ILE A 50 0.61 -9.43 8.30
CA ILE A 50 1.66 -10.33 7.80
C ILE A 50 1.09 -11.38 6.83
N LYS A 51 -0.07 -11.97 7.16
CA LYS A 51 -0.75 -12.91 6.24
C LYS A 51 -1.15 -12.24 4.94
N ILE A 52 -1.69 -11.02 5.00
CA ILE A 52 -2.06 -10.25 3.82
C ILE A 52 -0.84 -9.88 2.98
N TYR A 53 0.28 -9.49 3.59
CA TYR A 53 1.53 -9.26 2.87
C TYR A 53 1.97 -10.49 2.08
N ASN A 54 2.00 -11.66 2.72
CA ASN A 54 2.40 -12.92 2.08
C ASN A 54 1.44 -13.31 0.93
N LEU A 55 0.12 -13.21 1.16
CA LEU A 55 -0.88 -13.45 0.11
C LEU A 55 -0.70 -12.47 -1.05
N THR A 56 -0.44 -11.19 -0.77
CA THR A 56 -0.20 -10.17 -1.79
C THR A 56 0.99 -10.56 -2.67
N GLN A 57 2.10 -11.05 -2.10
CA GLN A 57 3.24 -11.51 -2.90
C GLN A 57 2.88 -12.67 -3.83
N THR A 58 2.13 -13.66 -3.32
CA THR A 58 1.66 -14.80 -4.12
C THR A 58 0.76 -14.34 -5.27
N PHE A 59 -0.23 -13.50 -4.99
CA PHE A 59 -1.20 -13.04 -5.99
C PHE A 59 -0.57 -12.11 -7.03
N LYS A 60 0.41 -11.28 -6.67
CA LYS A 60 1.16 -10.47 -7.65
C LYS A 60 1.82 -11.36 -8.70
N LYS A 61 2.47 -12.45 -8.28
CA LYS A 61 3.09 -13.41 -9.21
C LYS A 61 2.05 -14.07 -10.13
N THR A 62 0.94 -14.56 -9.57
CA THR A 62 -0.13 -15.19 -10.36
C THR A 62 -0.75 -14.21 -11.36
N ILE A 63 -1.03 -12.98 -10.94
CA ILE A 63 -1.60 -11.95 -11.82
C ILE A 63 -0.60 -11.57 -12.92
N ASP A 64 0.71 -11.52 -12.63
CA ASP A 64 1.72 -11.27 -13.66
C ASP A 64 1.74 -12.37 -14.73
N GLU A 65 1.62 -13.64 -14.35
CA GLU A 65 1.55 -14.78 -15.27
C GLU A 65 0.30 -14.71 -16.16
N VAL A 66 -0.86 -14.40 -15.57
CA VAL A 66 -2.13 -14.24 -16.30
C VAL A 66 -2.12 -13.00 -17.20
N TYR A 67 -1.57 -11.88 -16.72
CA TYR A 67 -1.41 -10.66 -17.50
C TYR A 67 -0.52 -10.85 -18.72
N ASN A 68 0.63 -11.49 -18.56
CA ASN A 68 1.53 -11.76 -19.69
C ASN A 68 0.89 -12.70 -20.71
N SER A 69 0.10 -13.66 -20.25
CA SER A 69 -0.71 -14.51 -21.12
C SER A 69 -1.76 -13.70 -21.87
N ALA A 70 -2.53 -12.86 -21.16
CA ALA A 70 -3.57 -12.01 -21.75
C ALA A 70 -3.01 -11.06 -22.82
N ILE A 71 -1.81 -10.48 -22.63
CA ILE A 71 -1.14 -9.64 -23.63
C ILE A 71 -0.93 -10.41 -24.94
N ALA A 72 -0.45 -11.65 -24.85
CA ALA A 72 -0.17 -12.46 -26.04
C ALA A 72 -1.45 -12.74 -26.85
N TYR A 73 -2.60 -12.84 -26.18
CA TYR A 73 -3.89 -13.14 -26.82
C TYR A 73 -4.71 -11.90 -27.19
N SER A 74 -4.44 -10.72 -26.61
CA SER A 74 -5.24 -9.50 -26.83
C SER A 74 -5.17 -8.92 -28.23
N ILE A 75 -4.20 -9.36 -29.04
CA ILE A 75 -4.09 -9.00 -30.46
C ILE A 75 -5.24 -9.64 -31.26
N TYR A 76 -5.82 -10.73 -30.76
CA TYR A 76 -6.79 -11.57 -31.47
C TYR A 76 -8.19 -11.58 -30.85
N SER A 77 -8.40 -10.89 -29.72
CA SER A 77 -9.69 -10.88 -29.00
C SER A 77 -9.91 -9.58 -28.24
N ASP A 78 -11.09 -8.99 -28.39
CA ASP A 78 -11.52 -7.82 -27.61
C ASP A 78 -11.84 -8.17 -26.15
N ASP A 79 -12.34 -9.38 -25.88
CA ASP A 79 -12.54 -9.87 -24.50
C ASP A 79 -11.22 -9.93 -23.74
N ALA A 80 -10.14 -10.34 -24.41
CA ALA A 80 -8.81 -10.34 -23.83
C ALA A 80 -8.28 -8.91 -23.54
N LYS A 81 -8.74 -7.88 -24.25
CA LYS A 81 -8.39 -6.47 -23.94
C LYS A 81 -9.13 -5.98 -22.69
N ILE A 82 -10.39 -6.36 -22.52
CA ILE A 82 -11.16 -6.05 -21.31
C ILE A 82 -10.50 -6.70 -20.09
N ASP A 83 -10.15 -7.98 -20.19
CA ASP A 83 -9.44 -8.72 -19.14
C ASP A 83 -8.10 -8.06 -18.77
N LEU A 84 -7.37 -7.50 -19.75
CA LEU A 84 -6.12 -6.76 -19.49
C LEU A 84 -6.31 -5.53 -18.61
N ASP A 85 -7.39 -4.77 -18.80
CA ASP A 85 -7.64 -3.58 -17.99
C ASP A 85 -8.01 -3.94 -16.54
N TYR A 86 -8.79 -5.01 -16.34
CA TYR A 86 -9.02 -5.57 -15.00
C TYR A 86 -7.72 -6.04 -14.33
N LEU A 87 -6.86 -6.75 -15.08
CA LEU A 87 -5.57 -7.22 -14.58
C LEU A 87 -4.65 -6.05 -14.21
N ARG A 88 -4.61 -4.97 -15.00
CA ARG A 88 -3.84 -3.75 -14.67
C ARG A 88 -4.32 -3.11 -13.37
N ASN A 89 -5.63 -2.99 -13.19
CA ASN A 89 -6.21 -2.42 -11.97
C ASN A 89 -5.89 -3.28 -10.76
N MET A 90 -6.03 -4.61 -10.86
CA MET A 90 -5.64 -5.53 -9.78
C MET A 90 -4.16 -5.40 -9.41
N LYS A 91 -3.26 -5.33 -10.40
CA LYS A 91 -1.82 -5.10 -10.15
C LYS A 91 -1.59 -3.80 -9.40
N ALA A 92 -2.24 -2.71 -9.81
CA ALA A 92 -2.08 -1.42 -9.17
C ALA A 92 -2.61 -1.40 -7.73
N ILE A 93 -3.73 -2.07 -7.45
CA ILE A 93 -4.28 -2.26 -6.10
C ILE A 93 -3.30 -3.05 -5.23
N LEU A 94 -2.78 -4.18 -5.73
CA LEU A 94 -1.83 -5.01 -4.99
C LEU A 94 -0.46 -4.34 -4.81
N ASP A 95 -0.06 -3.45 -5.71
CA ASP A 95 1.13 -2.60 -5.52
C ASP A 95 0.96 -1.66 -4.33
N CYS A 96 -0.18 -0.97 -4.23
CA CYS A 96 -0.49 -0.13 -3.07
C CYS A 96 -0.53 -0.94 -1.77
N LEU A 97 -1.16 -2.11 -1.81
CA LEU A 97 -1.25 -2.98 -0.64
C LEU A 97 0.11 -3.55 -0.23
N ASP A 98 0.94 -3.99 -1.18
CA ASP A 98 2.33 -4.40 -0.92
C ASP A 98 3.11 -3.25 -0.30
N PHE A 99 3.04 -2.04 -0.85
CA PHE A 99 3.74 -0.88 -0.30
C PHE A 99 3.41 -0.66 1.19
N ILE A 100 2.15 -0.74 1.58
CA ILE A 100 1.74 -0.55 2.98
C ILE A 100 2.17 -1.76 3.83
N THR A 101 1.74 -2.96 3.44
CA THR A 101 1.87 -4.16 4.26
C THR A 101 3.32 -4.64 4.37
N ALA A 102 4.15 -4.43 3.35
CA ALA A 102 5.58 -4.71 3.40
C ALA A 102 6.28 -3.87 4.49
N ASN A 103 5.96 -2.58 4.57
CA ASN A 103 6.57 -1.70 5.59
C ASN A 103 6.18 -2.12 7.01
N ILE A 104 4.93 -2.55 7.21
CA ILE A 104 4.46 -3.10 8.49
C ILE A 104 5.15 -4.43 8.80
N ALA A 105 5.34 -5.28 7.78
CA ALA A 105 6.08 -6.54 7.88
C ALA A 105 7.61 -6.38 8.00
N GLY A 106 8.13 -5.16 8.09
CA GLY A 106 9.55 -4.87 8.29
C GLY A 106 10.38 -4.80 6.99
N TYR A 107 9.76 -4.84 5.82
CA TYR A 107 10.42 -4.68 4.53
C TYR A 107 10.26 -3.25 4.00
N SER A 108 11.38 -2.56 3.82
CA SER A 108 11.39 -1.22 3.22
C SER A 108 10.99 -1.27 1.74
N ARG A 109 10.16 -0.32 1.31
CA ARG A 109 9.77 -0.11 -0.10
C ARG A 109 10.16 1.31 -0.55
N GLY A 110 10.51 1.46 -1.83
CA GLY A 110 11.04 2.70 -2.42
C GLY A 110 10.03 3.86 -2.58
N GLY A 111 8.85 3.76 -1.98
CA GLY A 111 7.74 4.69 -2.14
C GLY A 111 6.68 4.21 -3.13
N MET A 112 5.55 4.90 -3.16
CA MET A 112 4.40 4.62 -4.02
C MET A 112 3.96 5.85 -4.79
N GLU A 113 3.74 5.73 -6.10
CA GLU A 113 3.30 6.85 -6.93
C GLU A 113 1.99 7.47 -6.41
N THR A 114 1.95 8.79 -6.33
CA THR A 114 0.83 9.56 -5.80
C THR A 114 -0.44 9.24 -6.57
N VAL A 115 -0.38 9.28 -7.90
CA VAL A 115 -1.54 8.99 -8.77
C VAL A 115 -2.08 7.60 -8.49
N LYS A 116 -1.22 6.59 -8.37
CA LYS A 116 -1.63 5.22 -8.07
C LYS A 116 -2.23 5.11 -6.67
N MET A 117 -1.57 5.68 -5.66
CA MET A 117 -2.03 5.66 -4.27
C MET A 117 -3.37 6.37 -4.10
N ASP A 118 -3.54 7.52 -4.74
CA ASP A 118 -4.78 8.30 -4.68
C ASP A 118 -5.92 7.57 -5.40
N THR A 119 -5.65 7.04 -6.60
CA THR A 119 -6.65 6.36 -7.44
C THR A 119 -7.15 5.07 -6.80
N TYR A 120 -6.25 4.25 -6.27
CA TYR A 120 -6.59 2.90 -5.82
C TYR A 120 -6.75 2.82 -4.31
N PHE A 121 -5.79 3.30 -3.52
CA PHE A 121 -5.89 3.15 -2.07
C PHE A 121 -6.76 4.22 -1.42
N ASN A 122 -6.45 5.50 -1.61
CA ASN A 122 -7.12 6.60 -0.91
C ASN A 122 -8.60 6.75 -1.29
N ASN A 123 -8.99 6.36 -2.51
CA ASN A 123 -10.39 6.29 -2.90
C ASN A 123 -11.16 5.17 -2.18
N MET A 124 -10.49 4.09 -1.77
CA MET A 124 -11.15 2.97 -1.09
C MET A 124 -11.32 3.21 0.41
N ILE A 125 -10.36 3.87 1.07
CA ILE A 125 -10.30 3.88 2.54
C ILE A 125 -11.57 4.44 3.22
N SER A 126 -12.25 5.42 2.61
CA SER A 126 -13.46 6.04 3.16
C SER A 126 -14.62 5.06 3.23
N SER A 127 -14.76 4.20 2.22
CA SER A 127 -15.77 3.12 2.19
C SER A 127 -15.57 2.09 3.29
N PHE A 128 -14.35 1.97 3.81
CA PHE A 128 -14.01 1.10 4.94
C PHE A 128 -13.99 1.85 6.29
N GLY A 129 -14.49 3.09 6.33
CA GLY A 129 -14.56 3.88 7.57
C GLY A 129 -13.19 4.31 8.11
N TRP A 130 -12.17 4.36 7.27
CA TRP A 130 -10.90 4.99 7.63
C TRP A 130 -11.03 6.51 7.56
N THR A 131 -10.23 7.20 8.35
CA THR A 131 -9.99 8.65 8.18
C THR A 131 -8.58 8.92 7.68
N ARG A 132 -8.42 10.02 6.96
CA ARG A 132 -7.14 10.53 6.47
C ARG A 132 -7.08 12.02 6.79
N GLU A 133 -6.09 12.43 7.57
CA GLU A 133 -5.92 13.82 8.02
C GLU A 133 -4.52 14.31 7.68
N VAL A 134 -4.40 15.59 7.30
CA VAL A 134 -3.10 16.25 7.19
C VAL A 134 -2.63 16.63 8.59
N ILE A 135 -1.50 16.06 9.03
CA ILE A 135 -0.92 16.35 10.36
C ILE A 135 0.24 17.34 10.29
N SER A 136 0.81 17.53 9.10
CA SER A 136 1.83 18.56 8.85
C SER A 136 1.90 18.91 7.36
N SER A 137 1.76 20.20 7.04
CA SER A 137 1.90 20.77 5.69
C SER A 137 2.80 22.00 5.65
N SER A 138 3.39 22.39 6.78
CA SER A 138 4.30 23.54 6.89
C SER A 138 5.72 23.23 6.38
N VAL A 139 5.99 21.98 6.00
CA VAL A 139 7.28 21.53 5.50
C VAL A 139 7.30 21.71 3.97
N PRO A 140 8.29 22.40 3.40
CA PRO A 140 8.37 22.62 1.96
C PRO A 140 8.29 21.29 1.19
N ASP A 141 7.52 21.29 0.12
CA ASP A 141 7.38 20.17 -0.83
C ASP A 141 6.81 18.87 -0.25
N LEU A 142 6.41 18.83 1.02
CA LEU A 142 5.91 17.63 1.68
C LEU A 142 4.55 17.85 2.32
N ILE A 143 3.68 16.85 2.21
CA ILE A 143 2.45 16.75 3.00
C ILE A 143 2.47 15.45 3.79
N VAL A 144 2.24 15.54 5.09
CA VAL A 144 2.26 14.41 6.01
C VAL A 144 0.82 14.06 6.35
N TYR A 145 0.41 12.85 6.02
CA TYR A 145 -0.93 12.34 6.28
C TYR A 145 -0.90 11.27 7.36
N GLU A 146 -1.82 11.37 8.31
CA GLU A 146 -2.16 10.28 9.23
C GLU A 146 -3.43 9.60 8.77
N TYR A 147 -3.38 8.28 8.68
CA TYR A 147 -4.50 7.41 8.38
C TYR A 147 -4.91 6.69 9.66
N ARG A 148 -6.22 6.63 9.92
CA ARG A 148 -6.77 6.01 11.13
C ARG A 148 -7.87 5.03 10.78
N LYS A 149 -7.85 3.86 11.42
CA LYS A 149 -8.93 2.90 11.44
C LYS A 149 -8.99 2.28 12.83
N ASP A 150 -10.04 2.59 13.59
CA ASP A 150 -10.19 2.15 14.98
C ASP A 150 -8.95 2.48 15.83
N ASN A 151 -8.18 1.48 16.26
CA ASN A 151 -6.92 1.66 17.00
C ASN A 151 -5.66 1.66 16.11
N PHE A 152 -5.78 1.26 14.84
CA PHE A 152 -4.67 1.28 13.90
C PHE A 152 -4.36 2.71 13.44
N ARG A 153 -3.07 3.02 13.35
CA ARG A 153 -2.56 4.30 12.83
C ARG A 153 -1.45 4.03 11.84
N MET A 154 -1.40 4.79 10.75
CA MET A 154 -0.21 4.85 9.90
C MET A 154 0.02 6.27 9.38
N VAL A 155 1.27 6.59 9.09
CA VAL A 155 1.67 7.88 8.52
C VAL A 155 2.35 7.66 7.19
N LEU A 156 1.84 8.35 6.15
CA LEU A 156 2.48 8.46 4.86
C LEU A 156 2.89 9.92 4.60
N VAL A 157 4.08 10.10 4.04
CA VAL A 157 4.62 11.41 3.63
C VAL A 157 4.60 11.49 2.12
N GLN A 158 3.87 12.45 1.57
CA GLN A 158 3.78 12.72 0.14
C GLN A 158 4.80 13.79 -0.25
N ASN A 159 5.52 13.58 -1.34
CA ASN A 159 6.29 14.62 -2.00
C ASN A 159 5.47 15.27 -3.12
N THR A 160 5.21 16.57 -2.99
CA THR A 160 4.36 17.33 -3.91
C THR A 160 5.10 17.82 -5.15
N ARG A 161 6.44 17.74 -5.18
CA ARG A 161 7.20 17.98 -6.42
C ARG A 161 6.85 16.91 -7.43
N LEU A 162 6.81 17.27 -8.71
CA LEU A 162 6.52 16.32 -9.78
C LEU A 162 7.59 15.23 -9.85
N LYS A 163 7.20 14.04 -10.31
CA LYS A 163 8.15 12.98 -10.66
C LYS A 163 9.08 13.49 -11.76
N LYS A 164 10.38 13.29 -11.57
CA LYS A 164 11.42 13.64 -12.55
C LYS A 164 12.31 12.43 -12.73
N GLU A 165 12.51 12.02 -13.97
CA GLU A 165 13.49 11.01 -14.32
C GLU A 165 14.90 11.64 -14.34
N MET A 166 15.95 10.85 -14.13
CA MET A 166 17.37 11.28 -14.13
C MET A 166 17.84 12.00 -12.84
N SER A 167 18.98 12.69 -12.89
CA SER A 167 19.92 12.97 -11.78
C SER A 167 19.40 13.62 -10.48
N ASP A 168 18.23 14.26 -10.46
CA ASP A 168 17.70 14.98 -9.29
C ASP A 168 16.55 14.21 -8.61
N PHE A 169 15.84 13.33 -9.34
CA PHE A 169 14.63 12.59 -8.91
C PHE A 169 13.56 13.39 -8.13
N ASN A 170 13.72 14.71 -8.05
CA ASN A 170 13.03 15.59 -7.11
C ASN A 170 12.92 15.01 -5.69
N CYS A 171 13.99 14.35 -5.23
CA CYS A 171 14.00 13.66 -3.94
C CYS A 171 14.01 14.63 -2.77
N ASN A 172 13.29 14.28 -1.70
CA ASN A 172 13.38 14.91 -0.40
C ASN A 172 13.78 13.86 0.65
N ARG A 173 14.80 14.16 1.44
CA ARG A 173 15.10 13.48 2.70
C ARG A 173 14.27 14.13 3.79
N PHE A 174 13.48 13.35 4.52
CA PHE A 174 12.70 13.86 5.66
C PHE A 174 13.02 13.12 6.94
N GLU A 175 12.86 13.83 8.06
CA GLU A 175 12.98 13.27 9.41
C GLU A 175 11.68 13.52 10.16
N CYS A 176 11.08 12.45 10.67
CA CYS A 176 9.93 12.51 11.55
C CYS A 176 10.40 12.34 12.99
N TYR A 177 10.18 13.36 13.82
CA TYR A 177 10.42 13.29 15.26
C TYR A 177 9.13 12.80 15.93
N THR A 178 9.26 11.76 16.75
CA THR A 178 8.11 11.09 17.37
C THR A 178 8.21 11.08 18.89
N ILE A 179 7.04 11.03 19.53
CA ILE A 179 6.89 10.84 20.98
C ILE A 179 5.96 9.65 21.21
N ASN A 180 6.36 8.74 22.10
CA ASN A 180 5.44 7.72 22.59
C ASN A 180 4.45 8.38 23.58
N PRO A 181 3.14 8.37 23.29
CA PRO A 181 2.16 9.09 24.09
C PRO A 181 2.05 8.58 25.54
N TYR A 182 2.45 7.34 25.80
CA TYR A 182 2.31 6.71 27.12
C TYR A 182 3.44 7.06 28.09
N ASN A 183 4.69 7.09 27.63
CA ASN A 183 5.84 7.34 28.50
C ASN A 183 6.46 8.74 28.32
N LYS A 184 5.96 9.55 27.37
CA LYS A 184 6.42 10.93 27.07
C LYS A 184 7.95 11.04 26.91
N GLN A 185 8.63 9.94 26.60
CA GLN A 185 10.06 9.95 26.34
C GLN A 185 10.30 10.47 24.93
N ASN A 186 11.20 11.45 24.82
CA ASN A 186 11.61 12.00 23.54
C ASN A 186 12.60 11.05 22.83
N TYR A 187 12.61 11.14 21.50
CA TYR A 187 13.72 10.75 20.60
C TYR A 187 13.68 9.35 19.98
N ALA A 188 12.55 8.93 19.41
CA ALA A 188 12.63 8.12 18.19
C ALA A 188 12.48 9.04 16.99
N PHE A 189 13.48 9.06 16.11
CA PHE A 189 13.38 9.73 14.82
C PHE A 189 13.46 8.69 13.70
N THR A 190 12.61 8.88 12.70
CA THR A 190 12.64 8.09 11.46
C THR A 190 13.14 8.99 10.35
N MET A 191 14.22 8.58 9.68
CA MET A 191 14.74 9.23 8.49
C MET A 191 14.43 8.38 7.26
N ARG A 192 13.89 9.01 6.22
CA ARG A 192 13.56 8.37 4.94
C ARG A 192 13.74 9.34 3.79
N TYR A 193 13.78 8.78 2.59
CA TYR A 193 13.73 9.51 1.33
C TYR A 193 12.39 9.28 0.64
N VAL A 194 11.87 10.33 0.01
CA VAL A 194 10.66 10.29 -0.82
C VAL A 194 10.92 11.00 -2.14
N PHE A 195 10.79 10.26 -3.24
CA PHE A 195 10.96 10.79 -4.59
C PHE A 195 9.79 11.69 -5.00
N GLY A 196 10.05 12.59 -5.96
CA GLY A 196 9.01 13.46 -6.50
C GLY A 196 7.81 12.65 -6.99
N GLY A 197 6.60 13.08 -6.64
CA GLY A 197 5.36 12.45 -7.04
C GLY A 197 5.05 11.16 -6.28
N ASN A 198 5.77 10.82 -5.22
CA ASN A 198 5.54 9.59 -4.44
C ASN A 198 5.10 9.88 -3.00
N TYR A 199 4.43 8.89 -2.41
CA TYR A 199 4.30 8.68 -0.98
C TYR A 199 5.48 7.83 -0.46
N GLN A 200 5.85 8.05 0.79
CA GLN A 200 6.75 7.20 1.54
C GLN A 200 6.16 6.86 2.92
N PHE A 201 6.36 5.62 3.36
CA PHE A 201 5.88 5.15 4.65
C PHE A 201 6.79 5.65 5.78
N ALA A 202 6.20 6.25 6.82
CA ALA A 202 6.97 6.89 7.89
C ALA A 202 6.83 6.20 9.24
N GLU A 203 5.61 5.85 9.65
CA GLU A 203 5.33 5.31 11.00
C GLU A 203 4.01 4.54 11.00
N TYR A 204 3.86 3.59 11.92
CA TYR A 204 2.57 2.94 12.18
C TYR A 204 2.41 2.53 13.64
N GLY A 205 1.20 2.12 14.00
CA GLY A 205 0.97 1.36 15.21
C GLY A 205 -0.23 0.43 15.08
N ASP A 206 -0.06 -0.76 15.63
CA ASP A 206 -1.00 -1.88 15.62
C ASP A 206 -0.98 -2.58 17.01
N ASP A 207 -1.49 -3.80 17.13
CA ASP A 207 -1.48 -4.57 18.38
C ASP A 207 -0.10 -5.12 18.79
N SER A 208 0.89 -5.08 17.89
CA SER A 208 2.27 -5.51 18.14
C SER A 208 3.23 -4.34 18.38
N CYS A 209 2.93 -3.16 17.84
CA CYS A 209 3.78 -1.98 17.88
C CYS A 209 2.99 -0.74 18.31
N SER A 210 3.44 -0.08 19.38
CA SER A 210 2.82 1.16 19.85
C SER A 210 3.06 2.31 18.86
N TYR A 211 1.97 2.94 18.43
CA TYR A 211 2.04 4.15 17.60
C TYR A 211 2.81 5.28 18.30
N LYS A 212 3.80 5.85 17.63
CA LYS A 212 4.54 7.02 18.10
C LYS A 212 4.03 8.26 17.35
N LYS A 213 3.48 9.22 18.09
CA LYS A 213 2.91 10.42 17.51
C LYS A 213 4.00 11.30 16.91
N ILE A 214 3.83 11.71 15.66
CA ILE A 214 4.72 12.69 15.01
C ILE A 214 4.47 14.07 15.60
N THR A 215 5.53 14.72 16.06
CA THR A 215 5.48 16.06 16.66
C THR A 215 6.18 17.12 15.82
N LYS A 216 7.14 16.71 14.99
CA LYS A 216 7.86 17.59 14.08
C LYS A 216 8.31 16.80 12.86
N VAL A 217 8.26 17.45 11.69
CA VAL A 217 8.86 16.94 10.46
C VAL A 217 9.83 17.98 9.91
N THR A 218 11.01 17.55 9.49
CA THR A 218 11.99 18.40 8.78
C THR A 218 12.29 17.77 7.42
N THR A 219 12.74 18.59 6.47
CA THR A 219 13.08 18.13 5.12
C THR A 219 14.35 18.78 4.62
N ARG A 220 15.08 18.07 3.76
CA ARG A 220 16.17 18.57 2.93
C ARG A 220 15.97 18.04 1.52
N ARG A 221 16.14 18.89 0.51
CA ARG A 221 16.12 18.47 -0.90
C ARG A 221 17.40 17.72 -1.25
N GLY A 222 17.27 16.72 -2.12
CA GLY A 222 18.38 15.91 -2.60
C GLY A 222 18.62 14.65 -1.77
N LEU A 223 19.61 13.87 -2.19
CA LEU A 223 19.98 12.59 -1.56
C LEU A 223 21.04 12.75 -0.44
N GLU A 224 21.60 13.95 -0.27
CA GLU A 224 22.69 14.29 0.66
C GLU A 224 22.29 14.43 2.13
#